data_AF-A0A968DKC0-F1
#
_entry.id   AF-A0A968DKC0-F1
#
_cell.length_a   1.000
_cell.length_b   1.000
_cell.length_c   1.000
_cell.angle_alpha   90.00
_cell.angle_beta   90.00
_cell.angle_gamma   90.00
#
_symmetry.space_group_name_H-M   'P 1'
#
loop_
_entity.id
_entity.type
_entity.pdbx_description
1 polymer ?
#
loop_
_entity_poly.entity_id
_entity_poly.type
_entity_poly.pdbx_seq_one_letter_code
_entity_poly.pdbx_strand_id
1 'polypeptide(L)' 'LHMTSGDHSYIARVDPRTSFRMGDDVQVAFNMGNMHVFDKETEETIR' A
#
# COMPACT_ATOMS: atom_id res chain seq x y z
N LEU A 1 -8.75 -5.19 0.17
CA LEU A 1 -9.01 -3.84 0.70
C LEU A 1 -8.44 -2.83 -0.29
N HIS A 2 -9.29 -1.94 -0.82
CA HIS A 2 -8.86 -0.80 -1.62
C HIS A 2 -8.77 0.42 -0.72
N MET A 3 -7.65 1.13 -0.75
CA MET A 3 -7.41 2.32 0.07
C MET A 3 -6.72 3.39 -0.74
N THR A 4 -6.93 4.65 -0.36
CA THR A 4 -6.33 5.82 -0.99
C THR A 4 -5.60 6.64 0.05
N SER A 5 -4.37 7.06 -0.25
CA SER A 5 -3.60 8.03 0.56
C SER A 5 -3.22 9.19 -0.34
N GLY A 6 -3.94 10.32 -0.20
CA GLY A 6 -3.87 11.43 -1.14
C GLY A 6 -4.19 10.98 -2.56
N ASP A 7 -3.29 11.26 -3.50
CA ASP A 7 -3.45 10.91 -4.91
C ASP A 7 -3.08 9.44 -5.24
N HIS A 8 -2.58 8.69 -4.27
CA HIS A 8 -2.12 7.32 -4.48
C HIS A 8 -3.15 6.29 -4.02
N SER A 9 -3.39 5.28 -4.85
CA SER A 9 -4.29 4.16 -4.55
C SER A 9 -3.49 2.87 -4.32
N TYR A 10 -3.89 2.11 -3.31
CA TYR A 10 -3.24 0.85 -2.91
C TYR A 10 -4.28 -0.27 -2.80
N ILE A 11 -3.82 -1.49 -3.09
CA ILE A 11 -4.61 -2.71 -2.94
C ILE A 11 -3.89 -3.61 -1.95
N ALA A 12 -4.52 -3.85 -0.81
CA ALA A 12 -4.03 -4.76 0.22
C ALA A 12 -4.87 -6.05 0.26
N ARG A 13 -4.20 -7.19 0.39
CA ARG A 13 -4.85 -8.46 0.75
C ARG A 13 -4.91 -8.55 2.28
N VAL A 14 -6.12 -8.67 2.82
CA VAL A 14 -6.40 -8.72 4.26
C VAL A 14 -7.26 -9.95 4.56
N ASP A 15 -7.31 -10.38 5.83
CA ASP A 15 -8.21 -11.46 6.24
C ASP A 15 -9.67 -11.05 6.00
N PRO A 16 -10.51 -11.86 5.32
CA PRO A 16 -11.90 -11.52 5.05
C PRO A 16 -12.76 -11.31 6.31
N ARG A 17 -12.29 -11.72 7.50
CA ARG A 17 -12.95 -11.47 8.79
C ARG A 17 -12.73 -10.06 9.31
N THR A 18 -11.80 -9.30 8.72
CA THR A 18 -11.64 -7.87 9.04
C THR A 18 -12.72 -7.06 8.34
N SER A 19 -13.47 -6.28 9.12
CA SER A 19 -14.52 -5.40 8.60
C SER A 19 -14.00 -3.97 8.48
N PHE A 20 -14.03 -3.44 7.26
CA PHE A 20 -13.76 -2.03 6.98
C PHE A 20 -14.95 -1.45 6.21
N ARG A 21 -15.29 -0.19 6.47
CA ARG A 21 -16.31 0.56 5.73
C ARG A 21 -15.64 1.58 4.82
N MET A 22 -16.37 1.99 3.79
CA MET A 22 -15.90 3.11 2.96
C MET A 22 -15.81 4.38 3.81
N GLY A 23 -14.68 5.06 3.73
CA GLY A 23 -14.40 6.27 4.50
C GLY A 23 -13.81 6.02 5.90
N ASP A 24 -13.58 4.77 6.31
CA ASP A 24 -12.84 4.49 7.53
C ASP A 24 -11.36 4.86 7.34
N ASP A 25 -10.80 5.57 8.32
CA ASP A 25 -9.35 5.73 8.43
C ASP A 25 -8.75 4.43 8.97
N VAL A 26 -7.91 3.78 8.17
CA VAL A 26 -7.34 2.47 8.47
C VAL A 26 -5.83 2.55 8.61
N GLN A 27 -5.30 2.07 9.74
CA GLN A 27 -3.87 1.88 9.91
C GLN A 27 -3.44 0.54 9.29
N VAL A 28 -2.42 0.59 8.43
CA VAL A 28 -1.83 -0.59 7.80
C VAL A 28 -0.33 -0.64 8.03
N ALA A 29 0.23 -1.85 8.01
CA ALA A 29 1.67 -2.07 8.05
C ALA A 29 2.14 -2.62 6.71
N PHE A 30 3.19 -2.01 6.16
CA PHE A 30 3.85 -2.50 4.96
C PHE A 30 5.02 -3.40 5.36
N ASN A 31 5.17 -4.53 4.67
CA ASN A 31 6.35 -5.38 4.85
C ASN A 31 7.53 -4.78 4.07
N MET A 32 8.41 -4.10 4.79
CA MET A 32 9.64 -3.50 4.22
C MET A 32 10.63 -4.54 3.69
N GLY A 33 10.58 -5.80 4.14
CA GLY A 33 11.44 -6.85 3.61
C GLY A 33 11.13 -7.24 2.16
N ASN A 34 9.93 -6.91 1.67
CA ASN A 34 9.49 -7.17 0.29
C ASN A 34 9.27 -5.88 -0.52
N MET A 35 9.76 -4.74 -0.01
CA MET A 35 9.62 -3.47 -0.71
C MET A 35 10.62 -3.37 -1.86
N HIS A 36 10.23 -2.65 -2.91
CA HIS A 36 11.09 -2.32 -4.04
C HIS A 36 11.05 -0.80 -4.20
N VAL A 37 12.22 -0.19 -4.31
CA VAL A 37 12.37 1.26 -4.54
C VAL A 37 12.92 1.45 -5.95
N PHE A 38 12.38 2.44 -6.65
CA PHE A 38 12.78 2.78 -8.01
C PHE A 38 13.24 4.23 -8.03
N ASP A 39 14.31 4.51 -8.75
CA ASP A 39 14.75 5.88 -9.01
C ASP A 39 13.71 6.59 -9.89
N LYS A 40 13.41 7.86 -9.59
CA LYS A 40 12.36 8.60 -10.29
C LYS A 40 12.77 9.01 -11.72
N GLU A 41 14.06 9.20 -11.96
CA GLU A 41 14.59 9.68 -13.24
C GLU A 41 14.95 8.53 -14.16
N THR A 42 15.59 7.47 -13.63
CA THR A 42 16.06 6.33 -14.43
C THR A 42 15.10 5.15 -14.45
N GLU A 43 14.12 5.13 -13.52
CA GLU A 43 13.21 4.00 -13.26
C GLU A 43 13.93 2.69 -12.90
N GLU A 44 15.23 2.74 -12.62
CA GLU A 44 16.01 1.59 -12.22
C GLU A 44 15.71 1.18 -10.78
N THR A 45 15.78 -0.12 -10.51
CA THR A 45 15.56 -0.65 -9.16
C THR A 45 16.76 -0.35 -8.27
N ILE A 46 16.51 0.36 -7.18
CA ILE A 46 17.46 0.56 -6.09
C ILE A 46 17.36 -0.65 -5.15
N ARG A 47 18.47 -1.35 -4.95
CA ARG A 47 18.59 -2.49 -4.02
C ARG A 47 19.12 -2.06 -2.67
#